data_AF-A0A1V2YDT3-F1
#
_entry.id   AF-A0A1V2YDT3-F1
#
_cell.length_a   1.000
_cell.length_b   1.000
_cell.length_c   1.000
_cell.angle_alpha   90.00
_cell.angle_beta   90.00
_cell.angle_gamma   90.00
#
_symmetry.space_group_name_H-M   'P 1'
#
loop_
_entity.id
_entity.type
_entity.pdbx_description
1 polymer ?
#
loop_
_entity_poly.entity_id
_entity_poly.type
_entity_poly.pdbx_seq_one_letter_code
_entity_poly.pdbx_strand_id
1 'polypeptide(L)'
;MNKIYTIGFTRKQAEEFFGLLNEHSIDLVLDVRLNNASQLAGFSKYPDIKFFVETICDCEYIHDDNFAPLATTLQRFRSQQIPWEQYKKEFKEVMAQRDISNYIRQNYSDYLDKKIALLCSEATSEICHRKLIAPYFGVEIEHL
;
A
#
# COMPACT_ATOMS: atom_id res chain seq x y z
N MET A 1 -7.92 -5.29 14.86
CA MET A 1 -7.56 -5.90 13.56
C MET A 1 -6.69 -7.07 13.86
N ASN A 2 -6.91 -8.22 13.23
CA ASN A 2 -6.10 -9.41 13.49
C ASN A 2 -5.02 -9.63 12.42
N LYS A 3 -5.23 -9.05 11.22
CA LYS A 3 -4.37 -9.23 10.05
C LYS A 3 -4.40 -8.02 9.13
N ILE A 4 -3.26 -7.67 8.55
CA ILE A 4 -3.09 -6.69 7.46
C ILE A 4 -2.66 -7.43 6.20
N TYR A 5 -3.26 -7.08 5.07
CA TYR A 5 -2.92 -7.64 3.76
C TYR A 5 -2.04 -6.66 3.00
N THR A 6 -1.25 -7.16 2.06
CA THR A 6 -0.48 -6.31 1.15
C THR A 6 -0.66 -6.80 -0.26
N ILE A 7 -0.85 -5.90 -1.22
CA ILE A 7 -1.06 -6.27 -2.63
C ILE A 7 -0.28 -5.33 -3.55
N GLY A 8 0.16 -5.87 -4.68
CA GLY A 8 0.82 -5.14 -5.76
C GLY A 8 0.12 -5.37 -7.07
N PHE A 9 -0.04 -4.32 -7.89
CA PHE A 9 -0.78 -4.45 -9.15
C PHE A 9 0.10 -4.80 -10.36
N THR A 10 1.42 -4.53 -10.33
CA THR A 10 2.26 -4.80 -11.52
C THR A 10 2.41 -6.31 -11.73
N ARG A 11 2.39 -6.76 -12.99
CA ARG A 11 2.37 -8.18 -13.41
C ARG A 11 1.10 -8.96 -13.05
N LYS A 12 0.06 -8.30 -12.52
CA LYS A 12 -1.27 -8.89 -12.35
C LYS A 12 -2.23 -8.35 -13.40
N GLN A 13 -3.08 -9.22 -13.93
CA GLN A 13 -4.24 -8.76 -14.69
C GLN A 13 -5.32 -8.23 -13.73
N ALA A 14 -6.27 -7.45 -14.25
CA ALA A 14 -7.38 -6.94 -13.44
C ALA A 14 -8.14 -8.08 -12.74
N GLU A 15 -8.46 -9.15 -13.47
CA GLU A 15 -9.15 -10.33 -12.94
C GLU A 15 -8.42 -10.95 -11.73
N GLU A 16 -7.10 -11.15 -11.84
CA GLU A 16 -6.28 -11.67 -10.75
C GLU A 16 -6.26 -10.70 -9.55
N PHE A 17 -6.06 -9.41 -9.82
CA PHE A 17 -5.98 -8.39 -8.77
C PHE A 17 -7.29 -8.29 -7.97
N PHE A 18 -8.44 -8.12 -8.64
CA PHE A 18 -9.74 -8.03 -7.98
C PHE A 18 -10.20 -9.38 -7.42
N GLY A 19 -9.82 -10.49 -8.05
CA GLY A 19 -10.04 -11.84 -7.55
C GLY A 19 -9.41 -12.06 -6.18
N LEU A 20 -8.14 -11.65 -6.00
CA LEU A 20 -7.44 -11.72 -4.71
C LEU A 20 -8.10 -10.84 -3.63
N LEU A 21 -8.59 -9.65 -3.99
CA LEU A 21 -9.32 -8.81 -3.02
C LEU A 21 -10.62 -9.49 -2.55
N ASN A 22 -11.36 -10.10 -3.48
CA ASN A 22 -12.60 -10.80 -3.17
C ASN A 22 -12.39 -12.10 -2.37
N GLU A 23 -11.42 -12.91 -2.77
CA GLU A 23 -11.09 -14.18 -2.10
C GLU A 23 -10.76 -13.97 -0.62
N HIS A 24 -10.03 -12.89 -0.31
CA HIS A 24 -9.67 -12.55 1.06
C HIS A 24 -10.72 -11.68 1.77
N SER A 25 -11.80 -11.31 1.07
CA SER A 25 -12.88 -10.43 1.54
C SER A 25 -12.34 -9.14 2.13
N ILE A 26 -11.45 -8.47 1.39
CA ILE A 26 -10.90 -7.18 1.80
C ILE A 26 -12.05 -6.18 2.00
N ASP A 27 -11.97 -5.36 3.03
CA ASP A 27 -12.96 -4.30 3.32
C ASP A 27 -12.45 -2.93 2.83
N LEU A 28 -11.14 -2.70 2.92
CA LEU A 28 -10.49 -1.45 2.56
C LEU A 28 -9.22 -1.71 1.75
N VAL A 29 -9.13 -1.11 0.57
CA VAL A 29 -7.88 -0.93 -0.16
C VAL A 29 -7.26 0.39 0.26
N LEU A 30 -6.15 0.31 1.00
CA LEU A 30 -5.36 1.47 1.40
C LEU A 30 -4.20 1.64 0.42
N ASP A 31 -4.34 2.58 -0.50
CA ASP A 31 -3.33 2.95 -1.47
C ASP A 31 -2.25 3.81 -0.82
N VAL A 32 -1.06 3.22 -0.66
CA VAL A 32 0.09 3.85 -0.01
C VAL A 32 1.11 4.41 -1.02
N ARG A 33 0.72 4.51 -2.30
CA ARG A 33 1.60 5.02 -3.36
C ARG A 33 1.81 6.51 -3.18
N LEU A 34 3.04 6.97 -3.40
CA LEU A 34 3.33 8.40 -3.47
C LEU A 34 2.54 9.10 -4.59
N ASN A 35 2.33 8.41 -5.72
CA ASN A 35 1.54 8.91 -6.84
C ASN A 35 0.64 7.78 -7.35
N ASN A 36 -0.68 7.99 -7.39
CA ASN A 36 -1.67 7.00 -7.81
C ASN A 36 -2.24 7.26 -9.23
N ALA A 37 -1.84 8.36 -9.88
CA ALA A 37 -2.31 8.74 -11.22
C ALA A 37 -1.54 8.07 -12.38
N SER A 38 -0.47 7.33 -12.09
CA SER A 38 0.35 6.68 -13.13
C SER A 38 -0.38 5.51 -13.79
N GLN A 39 -0.33 5.44 -15.12
CA GLN A 39 -0.95 4.37 -15.91
C GLN A 39 -0.01 3.16 -16.10
N LEU A 40 0.57 2.66 -15.01
CA LEU A 40 1.47 1.50 -15.07
C LEU A 40 0.71 0.19 -15.37
N ALA A 41 -0.55 0.09 -14.94
CA ALA A 41 -1.54 -0.86 -15.42
C ALA A 41 -2.84 -0.10 -15.69
N GLY A 42 -3.56 -0.45 -16.76
CA GLY A 42 -4.74 0.32 -17.21
C GLY A 42 -5.80 0.51 -16.11
N PHE A 43 -6.03 -0.50 -15.28
CA PHE A 43 -7.00 -0.47 -14.19
C PHE A 43 -6.49 0.21 -12.91
N SER A 44 -5.17 0.42 -12.76
CA SER A 44 -4.57 0.81 -11.47
C SER A 44 -4.45 2.32 -11.25
N LYS A 45 -4.89 3.11 -12.22
CA LYS A 45 -4.87 4.57 -12.19
C LYS A 45 -6.07 5.09 -11.40
N TYR A 46 -5.86 6.11 -10.58
CA TYR A 46 -6.95 6.90 -10.01
C TYR A 46 -7.60 7.82 -11.08
N PRO A 47 -8.94 7.96 -11.13
CA PRO A 47 -9.95 7.42 -10.21
C PRO A 47 -10.46 6.01 -10.56
N ASP A 48 -10.05 5.42 -11.68
CA ASP A 48 -10.59 4.16 -12.19
C ASP A 48 -10.43 3.00 -11.18
N ILE A 49 -9.25 2.89 -10.53
CA ILE A 49 -9.03 1.86 -9.51
C ILE A 49 -10.02 1.97 -8.35
N LYS A 50 -10.35 3.18 -7.92
CA LYS A 50 -11.34 3.41 -6.86
C LYS A 50 -12.69 2.88 -7.29
N PHE A 51 -13.14 3.27 -8.48
CA PHE A 51 -14.42 2.82 -9.03
C PHE A 51 -14.48 1.30 -9.15
N PHE A 52 -13.41 0.66 -9.63
CA PHE A 52 -13.37 -0.80 -9.78
C PHE A 52 -13.33 -1.54 -8.44
N VAL A 53 -12.56 -1.06 -7.46
CA VAL A 53 -12.51 -1.64 -6.11
C VAL A 53 -13.89 -1.57 -5.46
N GLU A 54 -14.57 -0.42 -5.53
CA GLU A 54 -15.91 -0.25 -4.97
C GLU A 54 -16.95 -1.10 -5.71
N THR A 55 -16.87 -1.19 -7.04
CA THR A 55 -17.90 -1.87 -7.85
C THR A 55 -17.73 -3.38 -7.92
N ILE A 56 -16.49 -3.89 -8.01
CA ILE A 56 -16.21 -5.32 -8.22
C ILE A 56 -16.05 -6.04 -6.88
N CYS A 57 -15.56 -5.34 -5.85
CA CYS A 57 -15.20 -5.94 -4.57
C CYS A 57 -16.02 -5.45 -3.39
N ASP A 58 -16.92 -4.48 -3.57
CA ASP A 58 -17.68 -3.83 -2.47
C ASP A 58 -16.75 -3.33 -1.35
N CYS A 59 -15.57 -2.86 -1.75
CA CYS A 59 -14.49 -2.43 -0.87
C CYS A 59 -14.41 -0.90 -0.84
N GLU A 60 -14.09 -0.34 0.32
CA GLU A 60 -13.66 1.05 0.41
C GLU A 60 -12.28 1.24 -0.23
N TYR A 61 -12.01 2.45 -0.73
CA TYR A 61 -10.70 2.83 -1.25
C TYR A 61 -10.26 4.17 -0.67
N ILE A 62 -9.07 4.18 -0.07
CA ILE A 62 -8.43 5.38 0.48
C ILE A 62 -7.02 5.49 -0.11
N HIS A 63 -6.66 6.68 -0.58
CA HIS A 63 -5.28 7.02 -0.92
C HIS A 63 -4.68 7.86 0.21
N ASP A 64 -3.60 7.36 0.82
CA ASP A 64 -2.90 8.03 1.91
C ASP A 64 -1.38 7.96 1.70
N ASP A 65 -0.80 9.09 1.30
CA ASP A 65 0.61 9.24 1.03
C ASP A 65 1.45 9.53 2.29
N ASN A 66 0.85 9.62 3.48
CA ASN A 66 1.60 9.61 4.75
C ASN A 66 2.35 8.30 4.96
N PHE A 67 1.93 7.23 4.29
CA PHE A 67 2.64 5.95 4.27
C PHE A 67 3.72 5.89 3.17
N ALA A 68 3.72 6.81 2.21
CA ALA A 68 4.63 6.77 1.07
C ALA A 68 6.06 7.24 1.42
N PRO A 69 7.10 6.78 0.70
CA PRO A 69 8.44 7.38 0.82
C PRO A 69 8.44 8.86 0.40
N LEU A 70 9.45 9.63 0.82
CA LEU A 70 9.71 10.93 0.20
C LEU A 70 10.03 10.78 -1.29
N ALA A 71 9.57 11.74 -2.10
CA ALA A 71 9.80 11.76 -3.54
C ALA A 71 11.29 11.66 -3.91
N THR A 72 12.14 12.38 -3.17
CA THR A 72 13.59 12.39 -3.36
C THR A 72 14.22 11.03 -3.06
N THR A 73 13.89 10.41 -1.92
CA THR A 73 14.34 9.07 -1.54
C THR A 73 13.91 8.02 -2.57
N LEU A 74 12.65 8.07 -3.02
CA LEU A 74 12.14 7.17 -4.05
C LEU A 74 12.86 7.37 -5.40
N GLN A 75 13.09 8.60 -5.81
CA GLN A 75 13.81 8.93 -7.04
C GLN A 75 15.25 8.42 -7.00
N ARG A 76 15.99 8.68 -5.91
CA ARG A 76 17.37 8.21 -5.75
C ARG A 76 17.46 6.69 -5.78
N PHE A 77 16.51 6.00 -5.15
CA PHE A 77 16.47 4.55 -5.17
C PHE A 77 16.18 4.00 -6.58
N ARG A 78 15.17 4.55 -7.28
CA ARG A 78 14.83 4.14 -8.66
C ARG A 78 15.94 4.42 -9.66
N SER A 79 16.72 5.48 -9.45
CA SER A 79 17.88 5.83 -10.27
C SER A 79 19.17 5.14 -9.82
N GLN A 80 19.09 4.16 -8.91
CA GLN A 80 20.21 3.36 -8.41
C GLN A 80 21.32 4.18 -7.71
N GLN A 81 21.01 5.41 -7.27
CA GLN A 81 21.95 6.26 -6.54
C GLN A 81 22.14 5.79 -5.08
N ILE A 82 21.13 5.12 -4.51
CA ILE A 82 21.20 4.54 -3.18
C ILE A 82 20.78 3.06 -3.21
N PRO A 83 21.43 2.18 -2.42
CA PRO A 83 21.01 0.79 -2.29
C PRO A 83 19.73 0.68 -1.43
N TRP A 84 19.11 -0.50 -1.48
CA TRP A 84 17.92 -0.81 -0.69
C TRP A 84 18.09 -0.56 0.82
N GLU A 85 19.26 -0.90 1.38
CA GLU A 85 19.54 -0.67 2.81
C GLU A 85 19.47 0.81 3.20
N GLN A 86 19.99 1.70 2.34
CA GLN A 86 19.92 3.14 2.55
C GLN A 86 18.47 3.64 2.39
N TYR A 87 17.73 3.14 1.39
CA TYR A 87 16.31 3.45 1.23
C TYR A 87 15.50 3.06 2.49
N LYS A 88 15.72 1.86 3.06
CA LYS A 88 15.04 1.43 4.29
C LYS A 88 15.32 2.36 5.46
N LYS A 89 16.57 2.83 5.59
CA LYS A 89 16.96 3.75 6.67
C LYS A 89 16.22 5.08 6.53
N GLU A 90 16.31 5.70 5.35
CA GLU A 90 15.62 6.97 5.06
C GLU A 90 14.10 6.83 5.20
N PHE A 91 13.52 5.72 4.74
CA PHE A 91 12.10 5.45 4.90
C PHE A 91 11.67 5.40 6.38
N LYS A 92 12.43 4.69 7.22
CA LYS A 92 12.16 4.61 8.66
C LYS A 92 12.25 5.98 9.35
N GLU A 93 13.22 6.80 8.96
CA GLU A 93 13.34 8.17 9.48
C GLU A 93 12.10 9.00 9.14
N VAL A 94 11.58 8.89 7.92
CA VAL A 94 10.34 9.57 7.50
C VAL A 94 9.13 9.07 8.29
N MET A 95 8.98 7.76 8.45
CA MET A 95 7.88 7.17 9.25
C MET A 95 7.93 7.61 10.71
N ALA A 96 9.14 7.72 11.28
CA ALA A 96 9.33 8.22 12.65
C ALA A 96 8.98 9.71 12.76
N GLN A 97 9.39 10.54 11.80
CA GLN A 97 9.05 11.97 11.77
C GLN A 97 7.54 12.21 11.64
N ARG A 98 6.84 11.34 10.92
CA ARG A 98 5.37 11.36 10.79
C ARG A 98 4.64 10.78 11.99
N ASP A 99 5.36 10.21 12.95
CA ASP A 99 4.80 9.45 14.07
C ASP A 99 3.74 8.44 13.59
N ILE A 100 4.13 7.62 12.61
CA ILE A 100 3.18 6.83 11.82
C ILE A 100 2.32 5.90 12.68
N SER A 101 2.85 5.43 13.82
CA SER A 101 2.09 4.62 14.77
C SER A 101 0.96 5.40 15.45
N ASN A 102 1.18 6.66 15.84
CA ASN A 102 0.12 7.50 16.36
C ASN A 102 -0.86 7.90 15.25
N TYR A 103 -0.36 8.20 14.06
CA TYR A 103 -1.18 8.51 12.89
C TYR A 103 -2.15 7.36 12.56
N ILE A 104 -1.67 6.10 12.56
CA ILE A 104 -2.53 4.91 12.37
C ILE A 104 -3.63 4.87 13.44
N ARG A 105 -3.28 5.05 14.72
CA ARG A 105 -4.28 5.00 15.81
C ARG A 105 -5.34 6.10 15.73
N GLN A 106 -4.99 7.27 15.22
CA GLN A 106 -5.90 8.41 15.12
C GLN A 106 -6.80 8.34 13.89
N ASN A 107 -6.30 7.84 12.76
CA ASN A 107 -7.01 7.90 11.47
C ASN A 107 -7.61 6.56 11.05
N TYR A 108 -7.16 5.44 11.64
CA TYR A 108 -7.59 4.10 11.27
C TYR A 108 -8.15 3.29 12.44
N SER A 109 -8.52 3.94 13.56
CA SER A 109 -9.19 3.28 14.70
C SER A 109 -10.50 2.60 14.30
N ASP A 110 -11.26 3.22 13.40
CA ASP A 110 -12.58 2.73 12.99
C ASP A 110 -12.48 1.54 12.03
N TYR A 111 -11.29 1.30 11.48
CA TYR A 111 -10.97 0.16 10.63
C TYR A 111 -10.36 -1.01 11.40
N LEU A 112 -10.34 -0.96 12.74
CA LEU A 112 -9.77 -2.05 13.53
C LEU A 112 -10.51 -3.38 13.31
N ASP A 113 -11.79 -3.41 12.98
CA ASP A 113 -12.48 -4.68 12.70
C ASP A 113 -12.50 -5.06 11.21
N LYS A 114 -11.79 -4.30 10.38
CA LYS A 114 -11.77 -4.41 8.93
C LYS A 114 -10.51 -5.12 8.41
N LYS A 115 -10.63 -5.80 7.27
CA LYS A 115 -9.51 -6.35 6.52
C LYS A 115 -8.97 -5.30 5.56
N ILE A 116 -7.79 -4.77 5.86
CA ILE A 116 -7.16 -3.72 5.05
C ILE A 116 -6.07 -4.33 4.17
N ALA A 117 -6.06 -3.98 2.88
CA ALA A 117 -4.99 -4.31 1.94
C ALA A 117 -4.15 -3.07 1.58
N LEU A 118 -2.86 -3.10 1.92
CA LEU A 118 -1.88 -2.08 1.56
C LEU A 118 -1.46 -2.24 0.09
N LEU A 119 -1.89 -1.31 -0.75
CA LEU A 119 -1.62 -1.32 -2.19
C LEU A 119 -0.33 -0.56 -2.54
N CYS A 120 0.63 -1.24 -3.19
CA CYS A 120 1.76 -0.60 -3.87
C CYS A 120 1.84 -0.97 -5.36
N SER A 121 2.82 -0.40 -6.08
CA SER A 121 2.99 -0.67 -7.51
C SER A 121 3.73 -1.96 -7.78
N GLU A 122 4.75 -2.26 -6.98
CA GLU A 122 5.67 -3.39 -7.17
C GLU A 122 4.95 -4.75 -7.13
N ALA A 123 5.36 -5.67 -8.01
CA ALA A 123 4.73 -6.98 -8.11
C ALA A 123 4.84 -7.80 -6.81
N THR A 124 6.03 -7.81 -6.20
CA THR A 124 6.34 -8.56 -4.96
C THR A 124 6.60 -7.62 -3.78
N SER A 125 6.47 -8.13 -2.56
CA SER A 125 6.75 -7.37 -1.34
C SER A 125 8.24 -7.30 -1.00
N GLU A 126 9.10 -8.08 -1.66
CA GLU A 126 10.52 -8.26 -1.29
C GLU A 126 11.29 -6.94 -1.16
N ILE A 127 11.13 -6.07 -2.15
CA ILE A 127 11.74 -4.74 -2.26
C ILE A 127 10.62 -3.73 -2.58
N CYS A 128 9.63 -3.63 -1.68
CA CYS A 128 8.59 -2.60 -1.73
C CYS A 128 8.44 -1.90 -0.37
N HIS A 129 8.08 -0.61 -0.39
CA HIS A 129 7.71 0.16 0.80
C HIS A 129 6.53 -0.44 1.56
N ARG A 130 5.57 -1.12 0.90
CA ARG A 130 4.44 -1.80 1.59
C ARG A 130 4.92 -2.80 2.65
N LYS A 131 6.06 -3.47 2.42
CA LYS A 131 6.69 -4.37 3.39
C LYS A 131 7.28 -3.64 4.60
N LEU A 132 7.69 -2.38 4.42
CA LEU A 132 8.19 -1.54 5.50
C LEU A 132 7.07 -0.92 6.32
N ILE A 133 5.89 -0.71 5.71
CA ILE A 133 4.72 -0.10 6.34
C ILE A 133 3.91 -1.12 7.13
N ALA A 134 3.68 -2.31 6.58
CA ALA A 134 2.81 -3.33 7.19
C ALA A 134 3.09 -3.61 8.68
N PRO A 135 4.36 -3.67 9.15
CA PRO A 135 4.66 -3.88 10.58
C PRO A 135 4.13 -2.79 11.52
N TYR A 136 3.92 -1.55 11.05
CA TYR A 136 3.42 -0.46 11.91
C TYR A 136 1.96 -0.65 12.34
N PHE A 137 1.21 -1.53 11.67
CA PHE A 137 -0.15 -1.89 12.07
C PHE A 137 -0.20 -2.87 13.25
N GLY A 138 0.93 -3.50 13.62
CA GLY A 138 1.03 -4.32 14.84
C GLY A 138 0.21 -5.62 14.82
N VAL A 139 -0.07 -6.16 13.63
CA VAL A 139 -0.91 -7.34 13.41
C VAL A 139 -0.22 -8.34 12.48
N GLU A 140 -0.79 -9.53 12.30
CA GLU A 140 -0.29 -10.53 11.33
C GLU A 140 -0.26 -9.92 9.91
N ILE A 141 0.76 -10.23 9.10
CA ILE A 141 0.91 -9.70 7.74
C ILE A 141 0.75 -10.83 6.73
N GLU A 142 -0.12 -10.64 5.74
CA GLU A 142 -0.31 -11.56 4.62
C GLU A 142 -0.05 -10.85 3.28
N HIS A 143 0.71 -11.51 2.39
CA HIS A 143 1.08 -10.96 1.09
C HIS A 143 0.27 -11.64 -0.03
N LEU A 144 -0.51 -10.84 -0.75
CA LEU A 144 -1.28 -11.20 -1.95
C LEU A 144 -0.50 -10.91 -3.25
#